data_AF-A0A7J8YEE0-F1
#
_entry.id   AF-A0A7J8YEE0-F1
#
_cell.length_a   1.000
_cell.length_b   1.000
_cell.length_c   1.000
_cell.angle_alpha   90.00
_cell.angle_beta   90.00
_cell.angle_gamma   90.00
#
_symmetry.space_group_name_H-M   'P 1'
#
loop_
_entity.id
_entity.type
_entity.pdbx_description
1 polymer ?
#
loop_
_entity_poly.entity_id
_entity_poly.type
_entity_poly.pdbx_seq_one_letter_code
_entity_poly.pdbx_strand_id
1 'polypeptide(L)'
;VIHRDLKPENFLFANKKENSPLKAIDFGLSIFFKPVFVCKKKKNKPAWFGRMWCGDTGRGERFSEIVGSPYYMAPEVLKRNYGPEIDIWSAGVILYILLCGVPPFWAESEQGVAQAILRGLIDFKRDPWPNISESAKSLVRQMLEPDPKLRLTAKQVLEHPWLQNAKKAPNVPLGDVVKSRLKQFSMMNRFKRKALRVIAEFLSVEEVEDIKVMFNKMDTDNDGIVSVEELKAGFKNYGSQLAEPEVQMLIEAVDANGKGTLDYGEFLAVSLHLQRMANDEHLRKAFSYFDKDGNGFIEPDELRDALMEDGADDCTNVANDIFQEVDTDKDGRISYDEFAAMMKTGTDWRKASRHYSRGRFNSLSIKLMKDGSLNLGNE
;
A
#
# COMPACT_ATOMS: atom_id res chain seq x y z
N VAL A 1 9.14 20.57 -3.86
CA VAL A 1 7.86 19.83 -3.95
C VAL A 1 7.89 18.77 -2.87
N ILE A 2 6.79 18.58 -2.15
CA ILE A 2 6.59 17.46 -1.21
C ILE A 2 5.67 16.48 -1.90
N HIS A 3 6.03 15.20 -1.94
CA HIS A 3 5.25 14.16 -2.61
C HIS A 3 4.01 13.76 -1.80
N ARG A 4 4.16 13.62 -0.48
CA ARG A 4 3.10 13.30 0.50
C ARG A 4 2.48 11.89 0.37
N ASP A 5 2.96 11.05 -0.53
CA ASP A 5 2.51 9.65 -0.70
C ASP A 5 3.60 8.78 -1.31
N LEU A 6 4.82 8.83 -0.76
CA LEU A 6 5.89 7.94 -1.22
C LEU A 6 5.61 6.52 -0.72
N LYS A 7 5.45 5.61 -1.68
CA LYS A 7 5.23 4.17 -1.48
C LYS A 7 5.77 3.41 -2.69
N PRO A 8 6.10 2.12 -2.58
CA PRO A 8 6.66 1.34 -3.70
C PRO A 8 5.82 1.40 -4.98
N GLU A 9 4.49 1.49 -4.84
CA GLU A 9 3.54 1.59 -5.96
C GLU A 9 3.71 2.88 -6.77
N ASN A 10 4.23 3.94 -6.15
CA ASN A 10 4.48 5.24 -6.78
C ASN A 10 5.88 5.32 -7.40
N PHE A 11 6.54 4.19 -7.62
CA PHE A 11 7.79 4.09 -8.35
C PHE A 11 7.73 3.07 -9.47
N LEU A 12 8.15 3.45 -10.68
CA LEU A 12 8.24 2.57 -11.83
C LEU A 12 9.67 2.49 -12.38
N PHE A 13 10.06 1.31 -12.85
CA PHE A 13 11.26 1.16 -13.64
C PHE A 13 11.03 1.67 -15.06
N ALA A 14 11.93 2.50 -15.57
CA ALA A 14 11.83 3.06 -16.92
C ALA A 14 11.89 2.00 -18.04
N ASN A 15 12.45 0.82 -17.79
CA ASN A 15 12.53 -0.31 -18.71
C ASN A 15 12.77 -1.64 -17.96
N LYS A 16 12.87 -2.76 -18.69
CA LYS A 16 13.05 -4.12 -18.13
C LYS A 16 14.50 -4.50 -17.80
N LYS A 17 15.49 -3.61 -18.00
CA LYS A 17 16.91 -3.93 -17.72
C LYS A 17 17.17 -3.90 -16.21
N GLU A 18 18.14 -4.69 -15.76
CA GLU A 18 18.51 -4.80 -14.34
C GLU A 18 18.97 -3.46 -13.74
N ASN A 19 19.61 -2.60 -14.55
CA ASN A 19 20.05 -1.27 -14.17
C ASN A 19 19.03 -0.17 -14.54
N SER A 20 17.76 -0.52 -14.76
CA SER A 20 16.74 0.44 -15.16
C SER A 20 16.62 1.56 -14.12
N PRO A 21 16.63 2.84 -14.55
CA PRO A 21 16.32 3.95 -13.66
C PRO A 21 14.94 3.78 -13.02
N LEU A 22 14.86 4.05 -11.72
CA LEU A 22 13.60 4.14 -10.98
C LEU A 22 13.06 5.57 -11.11
N LYS A 23 11.76 5.70 -11.40
CA LYS A 23 11.07 6.98 -11.56
C LYS A 23 9.91 7.08 -10.58
N ALA A 24 9.86 8.15 -9.80
CA ALA A 24 8.67 8.49 -9.02
C ALA A 24 7.54 8.91 -9.97
N ILE A 25 6.33 8.46 -9.67
CA ILE A 25 5.08 8.74 -10.38
C ILE A 25 4.01 9.16 -9.38
N ASP A 26 2.84 9.56 -9.88
CA ASP A 26 1.68 9.93 -9.07
C ASP A 26 1.93 11.11 -8.10
N PHE A 27 2.05 12.29 -8.71
CA PHE A 27 2.14 13.56 -7.98
C PHE A 27 0.74 14.12 -7.62
N GLY A 28 -0.33 13.32 -7.68
CA GLY A 28 -1.70 13.79 -7.45
C GLY A 28 -1.93 14.36 -6.04
N LEU A 29 -1.16 13.86 -5.06
CA LEU A 29 -1.14 14.38 -3.69
C LEU A 29 0.00 15.35 -3.42
N SER A 30 0.84 15.69 -4.40
CA SER A 30 2.01 16.54 -4.16
C SER A 30 1.64 18.01 -3.92
N ILE A 31 2.51 18.75 -3.23
CA ILE A 31 2.34 20.18 -3.00
C ILE A 31 3.66 20.95 -3.11
N PHE A 32 3.57 22.22 -3.51
CA PHE A 32 4.70 23.13 -3.47
C PHE A 32 4.97 23.60 -2.04
N PHE A 33 6.14 23.27 -1.51
CA PHE A 33 6.62 23.81 -0.26
C PHE A 33 7.28 25.17 -0.50
N LYS A 34 6.87 26.18 0.28
CA LYS A 34 7.51 27.49 0.31
C LYS A 34 8.40 27.60 1.55
N PRO A 35 9.74 27.54 1.40
CA PRO A 35 10.65 27.78 2.51
C PRO A 35 10.56 29.24 2.96
N VAL A 36 10.63 29.46 4.28
CA VAL A 36 10.76 30.81 4.85
C VAL A 36 12.23 31.17 4.87
N PHE A 37 12.58 32.17 4.06
CA PHE A 37 13.90 32.77 4.08
C PHE A 37 13.95 33.91 5.09
N VAL A 38 14.96 33.90 5.96
CA VAL A 38 15.26 35.07 6.80
C VAL A 38 16.50 35.74 6.23
N CYS A 39 16.31 36.96 5.76
CA CYS A 39 17.41 37.80 5.30
C CYS A 39 17.92 38.62 6.49
N LYS A 40 19.14 38.33 6.96
CA LYS A 40 19.81 39.12 8.00
C LYS A 40 20.87 40.03 7.36
N LYS A 41 20.90 41.31 7.76
CA LYS A 41 22.07 42.16 7.51
C LYS A 41 23.21 41.65 8.39
N LYS A 42 24.35 41.29 7.79
CA LYS A 42 25.58 41.00 8.56
C LYS A 42 25.99 42.27 9.30
N LYS A 43 25.90 42.29 10.63
CA LYS A 43 26.54 43.35 11.44
C LYS A 43 28.06 43.19 11.30
N ASN A 44 28.79 44.29 11.09
CA ASN A 44 30.25 44.38 10.90
C ASN A 44 30.86 43.86 9.58
N LYS A 45 30.34 44.27 8.41
CA LYS A 45 31.10 44.19 7.14
C LYS A 45 31.19 45.55 6.43
N PRO A 46 32.31 45.86 5.76
CA PRO A 46 32.50 47.15 5.09
C PRO A 46 31.46 47.37 4.00
N ALA A 47 31.05 48.64 3.81
CA ALA A 47 29.88 49.05 3.03
C ALA A 47 29.86 48.58 1.56
N TRP A 48 31.02 48.21 0.98
CA TRP A 48 31.12 47.69 -0.39
C TRP A 48 30.79 46.18 -0.51
N PHE A 49 30.63 45.46 0.61
CA PHE A 49 30.22 44.06 0.66
C PHE A 49 28.68 43.92 0.77
N GLY A 50 27.95 44.64 -0.09
CA GLY A 50 26.48 44.71 -0.10
C GLY A 50 25.80 43.45 -0.65
N ARG A 51 25.97 42.29 -0.01
CA ARG A 51 25.14 41.10 -0.28
C ARG A 51 24.34 40.74 0.98
N MET A 52 23.05 41.02 0.91
CA MET A 52 22.04 40.50 1.83
C MET A 52 22.17 38.98 1.89
N TRP A 53 22.40 38.41 3.07
CA TRP A 53 22.47 36.97 3.23
C TRP A 53 21.08 36.48 3.61
N CYS A 54 20.42 35.81 2.67
CA CYS A 54 19.17 35.11 2.92
C CYS A 54 19.53 33.64 3.15
N GLY A 55 19.38 33.19 4.40
CA GLY A 55 19.51 31.78 4.75
C GLY A 55 18.13 31.16 4.75
N ASP A 56 18.01 29.97 4.18
CA ASP A 56 16.86 29.10 4.44
C ASP A 56 16.86 28.78 5.94
N THR A 57 15.74 29.06 6.60
CA THR A 57 15.63 28.83 8.04
C THR A 57 15.35 27.37 8.39
N GLY A 58 15.16 26.50 7.39
CA GLY A 58 14.64 25.14 7.59
C GLY A 58 13.20 25.15 8.13
N ARG A 59 12.57 26.32 8.22
CA ARG A 59 11.15 26.50 8.56
C ARG A 59 10.45 26.95 7.30
N GLY A 60 9.26 26.41 7.07
CA GLY A 60 8.42 26.78 5.96
C GLY A 60 6.96 26.57 6.29
N GLU A 61 6.13 26.68 5.27
CA GLU A 61 4.70 26.39 5.36
C GLU A 61 4.46 25.01 6.01
N ARG A 62 3.52 24.95 6.97
CA ARG A 62 3.10 23.71 7.63
C ARG A 62 1.73 23.33 7.13
N PHE A 63 1.51 22.03 6.97
CA PHE A 63 0.26 21.47 6.45
C PHE A 63 -0.46 20.66 7.53
N SER A 64 -1.79 20.62 7.43
CA SER A 64 -2.70 20.02 8.42
C SER A 64 -3.63 18.94 7.87
N GLU A 65 -3.55 18.69 6.57
CA GLU A 65 -4.34 17.67 5.88
C GLU A 65 -3.80 16.28 6.17
N ILE A 66 -4.68 15.32 6.49
CA ILE A 66 -4.31 13.91 6.50
C ILE A 66 -4.17 13.44 5.05
N VAL A 67 -2.97 12.99 4.70
CA VAL A 67 -2.58 12.56 3.35
C VAL A 67 -1.58 11.42 3.45
N GLY A 68 -1.45 10.68 2.36
CA GLY A 68 -0.55 9.55 2.25
C GLY A 68 -1.15 8.24 2.70
N SER A 69 -0.47 7.17 2.30
CA SER A 69 -0.81 5.79 2.59
C SER A 69 -0.38 5.43 4.02
N PRO A 70 -1.27 4.96 4.92
CA PRO A 70 -1.00 4.96 6.36
C PRO A 70 0.26 4.25 6.85
N TYR A 71 0.69 3.16 6.20
CA TYR A 71 1.93 2.47 6.59
C TYR A 71 3.20 3.29 6.36
N TYR A 72 3.15 4.21 5.40
CA TYR A 72 4.24 5.08 5.02
C TYR A 72 4.08 6.48 5.64
N MET A 73 2.99 6.71 6.38
CA MET A 73 2.64 8.02 6.93
C MET A 73 3.50 8.35 8.15
N ALA A 74 4.01 9.60 8.18
CA ALA A 74 4.80 10.10 9.30
C ALA A 74 3.91 10.45 10.52
N PRO A 75 4.42 10.36 11.75
CA PRO A 75 3.65 10.66 12.97
C PRO A 75 3.07 12.07 12.99
N GLU A 76 3.82 13.05 12.47
CA GLU A 76 3.40 14.45 12.43
C GLU A 76 2.27 14.74 11.42
N VAL A 77 2.01 13.83 10.46
CA VAL A 77 0.81 13.92 9.61
C VAL A 77 -0.43 13.66 10.45
N LEU A 78 -0.42 12.65 11.34
CA LEU A 78 -1.51 12.37 12.28
C LEU A 78 -1.74 13.53 13.26
N LYS A 79 -0.67 14.25 13.60
CA LYS A 79 -0.68 15.48 14.41
C LYS A 79 -1.05 16.74 13.62
N ARG A 80 -1.26 16.63 12.30
CA ARG A 80 -1.67 17.73 11.41
C ARG A 80 -0.74 18.94 11.45
N ASN A 81 0.54 18.69 11.60
CA ASN A 81 1.55 19.75 11.61
C ASN A 81 2.83 19.20 11.01
N TYR A 82 2.92 19.21 9.69
CA TYR A 82 4.04 18.61 8.96
C TYR A 82 4.59 19.51 7.85
N GLY A 83 5.81 19.22 7.43
CA GLY A 83 6.51 19.84 6.30
C GLY A 83 7.15 18.78 5.39
N PRO A 84 8.21 19.11 4.62
CA PRO A 84 8.83 18.20 3.65
C PRO A 84 9.46 16.95 4.26
N GLU A 85 9.74 16.95 5.57
CA GLU A 85 10.34 15.84 6.30
C GLU A 85 9.53 14.53 6.28
N ILE A 86 8.25 14.58 5.93
CA ILE A 86 7.39 13.40 5.87
C ILE A 86 7.80 12.44 4.75
N ASP A 87 8.33 12.97 3.65
CA ASP A 87 8.79 12.14 2.53
C ASP A 87 10.04 11.33 2.95
N ILE A 88 10.85 11.84 3.88
CA ILE A 88 12.00 11.10 4.43
C ILE A 88 11.53 9.93 5.30
N TRP A 89 10.49 10.13 6.10
CA TRP A 89 9.89 9.05 6.86
C TRP A 89 9.35 7.96 5.94
N SER A 90 8.56 8.33 4.94
CA SER A 90 8.02 7.38 3.95
C SER A 90 9.13 6.63 3.22
N ALA A 91 10.19 7.32 2.80
CA ALA A 91 11.37 6.68 2.21
C ALA A 91 12.10 5.74 3.20
N GLY A 92 12.13 6.08 4.49
CA GLY A 92 12.67 5.23 5.55
C GLY A 92 11.86 3.95 5.76
N VAL A 93 10.53 4.04 5.68
CA VAL A 93 9.63 2.88 5.71
C VAL A 93 9.88 1.98 4.50
N ILE A 94 9.99 2.56 3.30
CA ILE A 94 10.33 1.82 2.07
C ILE A 94 11.68 1.11 2.24
N LEU A 95 12.71 1.81 2.73
CA LEU A 95 14.03 1.23 2.95
C LEU A 95 13.98 0.08 3.97
N TYR A 96 13.25 0.24 5.07
CA TYR A 96 13.04 -0.83 6.06
C TYR A 96 12.43 -2.07 5.39
N ILE A 97 11.37 -1.90 4.60
CA ILE A 97 10.72 -2.98 3.85
C ILE A 97 11.67 -3.62 2.84
N LEU A 98 12.48 -2.84 2.13
CA LEU A 98 13.45 -3.38 1.16
C LEU A 98 14.52 -4.24 1.85
N LEU A 99 14.87 -3.95 3.10
CA LEU A 99 15.89 -4.68 3.85
C LEU A 99 15.36 -5.96 4.51
N CYS A 100 14.10 -5.98 4.97
CA CYS A 100 13.56 -7.11 5.74
C CYS A 100 12.26 -7.74 5.20
N GLY A 101 11.58 -7.06 4.27
CA GLY A 101 10.33 -7.50 3.63
C GLY A 101 9.04 -7.22 4.39
N VAL A 102 9.11 -6.67 5.61
CA VAL A 102 7.95 -6.35 6.48
C VAL A 102 7.94 -4.86 6.85
N PRO A 103 6.79 -4.25 7.18
CA PRO A 103 6.73 -2.85 7.54
C PRO A 103 7.21 -2.66 8.99
N PRO A 104 7.79 -1.50 9.34
CA PRO A 104 8.24 -1.23 10.70
C PRO A 104 7.08 -1.03 11.69
N PHE A 105 5.91 -0.57 11.21
CA PHE A 105 4.73 -0.29 12.03
C PHE A 105 3.53 -1.07 11.49
N TRP A 106 3.01 -1.99 12.29
CA TRP A 106 1.85 -2.82 11.93
C TRP A 106 1.05 -3.19 13.17
N ALA A 107 -0.27 -3.31 13.00
CA ALA A 107 -1.20 -3.85 13.95
C ALA A 107 -2.47 -4.31 13.20
N GLU A 108 -3.29 -5.13 13.86
CA GLU A 108 -4.55 -5.65 13.30
C GLU A 108 -5.62 -4.57 13.08
N SER A 109 -5.52 -3.43 13.76
CA SER A 109 -6.49 -2.32 13.65
C SER A 109 -5.81 -1.00 13.25
N GLU A 110 -6.57 -0.12 12.59
CA GLU A 110 -6.06 1.20 12.17
C GLU A 110 -5.63 2.06 13.37
N GLN A 111 -6.37 1.96 14.48
CA GLN A 111 -5.97 2.60 15.74
C GLN A 111 -4.65 2.02 16.28
N GLY A 112 -4.46 0.71 16.18
CA GLY A 112 -3.19 0.06 16.52
C GLY A 112 -2.04 0.53 15.62
N VAL A 113 -2.27 0.66 14.32
CA VAL A 113 -1.27 1.15 13.36
C VAL A 113 -0.92 2.61 13.67
N ALA A 114 -1.91 3.48 13.88
CA ALA A 114 -1.68 4.86 14.27
C ALA A 114 -0.88 4.96 15.58
N GLN A 115 -1.19 4.13 16.57
CA GLN A 115 -0.45 4.09 17.84
C GLN A 115 0.98 3.59 17.65
N ALA A 116 1.20 2.59 16.79
CA ALA A 116 2.54 2.08 16.46
C ALA A 116 3.39 3.17 15.77
N ILE A 117 2.81 3.91 14.83
CA ILE A 117 3.45 5.05 14.15
C ILE A 117 3.80 6.14 15.18
N LEU A 118 2.86 6.52 16.05
CA LEU A 118 3.08 7.56 17.06
C LEU A 118 4.15 7.18 18.09
N ARG A 119 4.24 5.90 18.45
CA ARG A 119 5.30 5.38 19.33
C ARG A 119 6.67 5.38 18.64
N GLY A 120 6.72 5.15 17.33
CA GLY A 120 7.96 5.19 16.55
C GLY A 120 8.98 4.11 16.93
N LEU A 121 8.56 3.04 17.60
CA LEU A 121 9.45 1.95 18.03
C LEU A 121 9.72 1.00 16.86
N ILE A 122 10.99 0.86 16.50
CA ILE A 122 11.44 0.03 15.38
C ILE A 122 12.06 -1.25 15.92
N ASP A 123 11.66 -2.40 15.38
CA ASP A 123 12.26 -3.69 15.69
C ASP A 123 13.44 -4.01 14.75
N PHE A 124 14.63 -4.16 15.33
CA PHE A 124 15.86 -4.62 14.65
C PHE A 124 16.36 -5.97 15.19
N LYS A 125 15.53 -6.70 15.94
CA LYS A 125 15.88 -7.98 16.57
C LYS A 125 15.47 -9.17 15.71
N ARG A 126 14.33 -9.08 15.04
CA ARG A 126 13.81 -10.15 14.18
C ARG A 126 14.64 -10.30 12.90
N ASP A 127 14.76 -11.53 12.42
CA ASP A 127 15.43 -11.78 11.13
C ASP A 127 14.78 -11.00 9.99
N PRO A 128 15.59 -10.50 9.03
CA PRO A 128 17.03 -10.69 8.86
C PRO A 128 17.90 -9.63 9.56
N TRP A 129 17.34 -8.78 10.45
CA TRP A 129 18.06 -7.63 11.02
C TRP A 129 19.36 -7.95 11.75
N PRO A 130 19.52 -9.06 12.49
CA PRO A 130 20.82 -9.41 13.08
C PRO A 130 21.95 -9.46 12.05
N ASN A 131 21.65 -9.84 10.80
CA ASN A 131 22.63 -9.99 9.71
C ASN A 131 22.80 -8.73 8.86
N ILE A 132 21.95 -7.72 9.03
CA ILE A 132 22.05 -6.44 8.31
C ILE A 132 23.12 -5.56 8.97
N SER A 133 23.94 -4.89 8.16
CA SER A 133 25.01 -4.01 8.65
C SER A 133 24.49 -2.91 9.59
N GLU A 134 25.25 -2.57 10.63
CA GLU A 134 24.89 -1.47 11.54
C GLU A 134 24.80 -0.11 10.82
N SER A 135 25.54 0.09 9.73
CA SER A 135 25.44 1.31 8.93
C SER A 135 24.06 1.44 8.26
N ALA A 136 23.48 0.34 7.76
CA ALA A 136 22.12 0.34 7.22
C ALA A 136 21.08 0.62 8.31
N LYS A 137 21.19 -0.06 9.45
CA LYS A 137 20.29 0.16 10.60
C LYS A 137 20.38 1.60 11.10
N SER A 138 21.58 2.17 11.16
CA SER A 138 21.81 3.56 11.53
C SER A 138 21.08 4.53 10.60
N LEU A 139 21.12 4.29 9.27
CA LEU A 139 20.38 5.12 8.32
C LEU A 139 18.86 5.01 8.56
N VAL A 140 18.35 3.79 8.68
CA VAL A 140 16.92 3.54 8.90
C VAL A 140 16.42 4.21 10.18
N ARG A 141 17.16 4.11 11.29
CA ARG A 141 16.85 4.80 12.55
C ARG A 141 16.72 6.31 12.37
N GLN A 142 17.66 6.92 11.64
CA GLN A 142 17.71 8.37 11.45
C GLN A 142 16.66 8.88 10.43
N MET A 143 16.22 8.04 9.48
CA MET A 143 15.10 8.36 8.58
C MET A 143 13.74 8.19 9.26
N LEU A 144 13.62 7.24 10.19
CA LEU A 144 12.42 6.95 10.98
C LEU A 144 12.47 7.58 12.38
N GLU A 145 13.19 8.70 12.52
CA GLU A 145 13.24 9.50 13.75
C GLU A 145 11.88 10.20 13.96
N PRO A 146 11.17 9.96 15.08
CA PRO A 146 9.86 10.55 15.32
C PRO A 146 9.87 12.07 15.43
N ASP A 147 10.94 12.70 15.96
CA ASP A 147 11.04 14.16 15.94
C ASP A 147 11.47 14.66 14.54
N PRO A 148 10.59 15.35 13.79
CA PRO A 148 10.92 15.86 12.46
C PRO A 148 12.13 16.81 12.42
N LYS A 149 12.49 17.42 13.56
CA LYS A 149 13.67 18.31 13.65
C LYS A 149 14.99 17.55 13.76
N LEU A 150 14.95 16.33 14.29
CA LEU A 150 16.11 15.45 14.43
C LEU A 150 16.25 14.51 13.24
N ARG A 151 15.14 14.25 12.53
CA ARG A 151 15.12 13.46 11.30
C ARG A 151 16.01 14.05 10.21
N LEU A 152 16.74 13.16 9.51
CA LEU A 152 17.61 13.60 8.42
C LEU A 152 16.84 14.28 7.29
N THR A 153 17.49 15.22 6.64
CA THR A 153 17.04 15.77 5.35
C THR A 153 17.43 14.83 4.19
N ALA A 154 16.76 14.97 3.04
CA ALA A 154 17.10 14.21 1.82
C ALA A 154 18.59 14.31 1.47
N LYS A 155 19.16 15.51 1.60
CA LYS A 155 20.58 15.76 1.35
C LYS A 155 21.47 14.96 2.31
N GLN A 156 21.17 15.00 3.61
CA GLN A 156 21.96 14.26 4.60
C GLN A 156 21.80 12.75 4.45
N VAL A 157 20.62 12.26 4.05
CA VAL A 157 20.41 10.85 3.69
C VAL A 157 21.36 10.45 2.56
N LEU A 158 21.41 11.23 1.47
CA LEU A 158 22.32 10.97 0.34
C LEU A 158 23.80 11.01 0.73
N GLU A 159 24.16 11.86 1.69
CA GLU A 159 25.53 11.97 2.23
C GLU A 159 25.86 10.89 3.27
N HIS A 160 24.89 10.09 3.72
CA HIS A 160 25.09 9.09 4.76
C HIS A 160 26.10 8.02 4.33
N PRO A 161 27.01 7.57 5.23
CA PRO A 161 28.07 6.60 4.90
C PRO A 161 27.58 5.32 4.25
N TRP A 162 26.37 4.85 4.59
CA TRP A 162 25.79 3.64 4.00
C TRP A 162 25.55 3.79 2.48
N LEU A 163 25.04 4.95 2.02
CA LEU A 163 24.82 5.21 0.60
C LEU A 163 26.11 5.59 -0.13
N GLN A 164 26.97 6.39 0.51
CA GLN A 164 28.26 6.80 -0.08
C GLN A 164 29.22 5.62 -0.29
N ASN A 165 29.19 4.63 0.61
CA ASN A 165 30.03 3.43 0.51
C ASN A 165 29.35 2.26 -0.22
N ALA A 166 28.21 2.47 -0.90
CA ALA A 166 27.50 1.41 -1.61
C ALA A 166 28.39 0.66 -2.63
N LYS A 167 29.39 1.33 -3.22
CA LYS A 167 30.37 0.74 -4.16
C LYS A 167 31.42 -0.16 -3.49
N LYS A 168 31.59 -0.07 -2.17
CA LYS A 168 32.53 -0.88 -1.37
C LYS A 168 31.82 -1.96 -0.55
N ALA A 169 30.49 -1.90 -0.44
CA ALA A 169 29.72 -2.92 0.24
C ALA A 169 29.74 -4.22 -0.58
N PRO A 170 29.94 -5.40 0.05
CA PRO A 170 29.83 -6.66 -0.65
C PRO A 170 28.42 -6.76 -1.24
N ASN A 171 28.34 -7.12 -2.53
CA ASN A 171 27.07 -7.33 -3.22
C ASN A 171 26.50 -8.69 -2.78
N VAL A 172 26.11 -8.77 -1.51
CA VAL A 172 25.40 -9.92 -0.96
C VAL A 172 24.02 -9.89 -1.58
N PRO A 173 23.59 -10.94 -2.31
CA PRO A 173 22.22 -11.02 -2.79
C PRO A 173 21.29 -10.74 -1.61
N LEU A 174 20.35 -9.81 -1.79
CA LEU A 174 19.13 -9.78 -0.97
C LEU A 174 18.61 -11.21 -1.01
N GLY A 175 18.83 -11.97 0.07
CA GLY A 175 18.69 -13.43 0.05
C GLY A 175 17.33 -13.83 -0.50
N ASP A 176 17.20 -15.08 -0.96
CA ASP A 176 16.01 -15.55 -1.68
C ASP A 176 14.69 -15.18 -0.97
N VAL A 177 14.71 -15.07 0.35
CA VAL A 177 13.64 -14.56 1.22
C VAL A 177 13.11 -13.17 0.81
N VAL A 178 13.96 -12.18 0.54
CA VAL A 178 13.51 -10.81 0.23
C VAL A 178 13.05 -10.71 -1.23
N LYS A 179 13.72 -11.42 -2.16
CA LYS A 179 13.29 -11.53 -3.56
C LYS A 179 11.94 -12.26 -3.68
N SER A 180 11.77 -13.36 -2.96
CA SER A 180 10.50 -14.11 -2.86
C SER A 180 9.41 -13.19 -2.31
N ARG A 181 9.64 -12.46 -1.21
CA ARG A 181 8.68 -11.50 -0.62
C ARG A 181 8.27 -10.35 -1.53
N LEU A 182 9.15 -9.88 -2.41
CA LEU A 182 8.85 -8.86 -3.42
C LEU A 182 8.14 -9.45 -4.67
N LYS A 183 8.43 -10.70 -5.06
CA LYS A 183 7.73 -11.43 -6.13
C LYS A 183 6.31 -11.86 -5.72
N GLN A 184 6.14 -12.36 -4.49
CA GLN A 184 4.86 -12.75 -3.87
C GLN A 184 3.80 -11.64 -3.99
N PHE A 185 4.21 -10.36 -3.94
CA PHE A 185 3.35 -9.18 -4.10
C PHE A 185 2.63 -9.08 -5.47
N SER A 186 3.29 -9.45 -6.57
CA SER A 186 2.68 -9.39 -7.91
C SER A 186 1.73 -10.56 -8.17
N MET A 187 1.99 -11.71 -7.54
CA MET A 187 1.37 -13.00 -7.87
C MET A 187 0.13 -13.31 -7.02
N MET A 188 0.11 -12.89 -5.74
CA MET A 188 -1.06 -12.97 -4.86
C MET A 188 -2.29 -12.22 -5.41
N ASN A 189 -2.02 -11.12 -6.15
CA ASN A 189 -3.06 -10.37 -6.85
C ASN A 189 -3.61 -11.12 -8.07
N ARG A 190 -2.92 -12.12 -8.62
CA ARG A 190 -3.38 -12.92 -9.77
C ARG A 190 -4.29 -14.07 -9.33
N PHE A 191 -3.91 -14.81 -8.28
CA PHE A 191 -4.71 -15.92 -7.78
C PHE A 191 -6.11 -15.45 -7.33
N LYS A 192 -6.17 -14.35 -6.55
CA LYS A 192 -7.46 -13.75 -6.16
C LYS A 192 -8.27 -13.22 -7.33
N ARG A 193 -7.63 -12.67 -8.37
CA ARG A 193 -8.33 -12.20 -9.59
C ARG A 193 -8.95 -13.37 -10.35
N LYS A 194 -8.20 -14.45 -10.55
CA LYS A 194 -8.74 -15.66 -11.19
C LYS A 194 -9.89 -16.24 -10.38
N ALA A 195 -9.76 -16.33 -9.04
CA ALA A 195 -10.83 -16.80 -8.18
C ALA A 195 -12.10 -15.95 -8.25
N LEU A 196 -11.98 -14.61 -8.29
CA LEU A 196 -13.14 -13.71 -8.45
C LEU A 196 -13.80 -13.83 -9.83
N ARG A 197 -13.01 -14.02 -10.89
CA ARG A 197 -13.54 -14.27 -12.24
C ARG A 197 -14.32 -15.58 -12.31
N VAL A 198 -13.77 -16.63 -11.72
CA VAL A 198 -14.42 -17.95 -11.64
C VAL A 198 -15.75 -17.86 -10.88
N ILE A 199 -15.79 -17.15 -9.75
CA ILE A 199 -17.04 -16.88 -9.00
C ILE A 199 -18.08 -16.22 -9.91
N ALA A 200 -17.66 -15.27 -10.75
CA ALA A 200 -18.54 -14.57 -11.68
C ALA A 200 -19.11 -15.49 -12.77
N GLU A 201 -18.38 -16.52 -13.18
CA GLU A 201 -18.83 -17.52 -14.15
C GLU A 201 -19.86 -18.51 -13.57
N PHE A 202 -19.86 -18.70 -12.24
CA PHE A 202 -20.77 -19.62 -11.54
C PHE A 202 -22.03 -18.98 -10.98
N LEU A 203 -22.26 -17.70 -11.28
CA LEU A 203 -23.50 -17.02 -10.92
C LEU A 203 -24.69 -17.60 -11.68
N SER A 204 -25.82 -17.71 -11.00
CA SER A 204 -27.07 -18.09 -11.67
C SER A 204 -27.52 -17.02 -12.67
N VAL A 205 -28.31 -17.41 -13.68
CA VAL A 205 -28.86 -16.47 -14.66
C VAL A 205 -29.67 -15.36 -13.97
N GLU A 206 -30.36 -15.68 -12.88
CA GLU A 206 -31.12 -14.72 -12.09
C GLU A 206 -30.20 -13.73 -11.36
N GLU A 207 -29.11 -14.18 -10.74
CA GLU A 207 -28.13 -13.30 -10.09
C GLU A 207 -27.37 -12.43 -11.10
N VAL A 208 -27.01 -12.99 -12.25
CA VAL A 208 -26.39 -12.23 -13.35
C VAL A 208 -27.36 -11.17 -13.87
N GLU A 209 -28.64 -11.52 -14.03
CA GLU A 209 -29.66 -10.58 -14.50
C GLU A 209 -29.93 -9.49 -13.46
N ASP A 210 -29.95 -9.80 -12.17
CA ASP A 210 -30.06 -8.82 -11.09
C ASP A 210 -28.86 -7.85 -11.08
N ILE A 211 -27.65 -8.37 -11.24
CA ILE A 211 -26.42 -7.55 -11.33
C ILE A 211 -26.40 -6.73 -12.63
N LYS A 212 -26.93 -7.27 -13.73
CA LYS A 212 -27.06 -6.57 -15.01
C LYS A 212 -28.11 -5.46 -14.98
N VAL A 213 -29.24 -5.70 -14.31
CA VAL A 213 -30.24 -4.67 -14.03
C VAL A 213 -29.64 -3.58 -13.14
N MET A 214 -28.80 -3.95 -12.17
CA MET A 214 -28.10 -3.00 -11.33
C MET A 214 -27.05 -2.20 -12.14
N PHE A 215 -26.28 -2.85 -13.01
CA PHE A 215 -25.33 -2.21 -13.92
C PHE A 215 -26.02 -1.18 -14.82
N ASN A 216 -27.08 -1.59 -15.54
CA ASN A 216 -27.82 -0.72 -16.46
C ASN A 216 -28.54 0.44 -15.76
N LYS A 217 -28.83 0.31 -14.46
CA LYS A 217 -29.41 1.41 -13.67
C LYS A 217 -28.34 2.39 -13.16
N MET A 218 -27.09 1.93 -13.03
CA MET A 218 -25.97 2.76 -12.61
C MET A 218 -25.32 3.46 -13.79
N ASP A 219 -25.19 2.78 -14.93
CA ASP A 219 -24.79 3.35 -16.23
C ASP A 219 -25.90 4.27 -16.75
N THR A 220 -25.84 5.54 -16.37
CA THR A 220 -26.90 6.53 -16.65
C THR A 220 -26.76 7.15 -18.03
N ASP A 221 -25.54 7.21 -18.56
CA ASP A 221 -25.27 7.71 -19.90
C ASP A 221 -25.27 6.62 -20.99
N ASN A 222 -25.40 5.35 -20.60
CA ASN A 222 -25.46 4.15 -21.45
C ASN A 222 -24.20 4.01 -22.32
N ASP A 223 -23.04 4.41 -21.81
CA ASP A 223 -21.77 4.27 -22.50
C ASP A 223 -21.17 2.86 -22.37
N GLY A 224 -21.82 1.98 -21.58
CA GLY A 224 -21.44 0.58 -21.38
C GLY A 224 -20.31 0.40 -20.38
N ILE A 225 -19.93 1.45 -19.65
CA ILE A 225 -19.02 1.43 -18.51
C ILE A 225 -19.72 2.10 -17.32
N VAL A 226 -19.22 1.87 -16.11
CA VAL A 226 -19.72 2.57 -14.91
C VAL A 226 -18.61 3.44 -14.38
N SER A 227 -18.81 4.76 -14.51
CA SER A 227 -17.90 5.75 -13.94
C SER A 227 -17.97 5.79 -12.41
N VAL A 228 -16.97 6.39 -11.78
CA VAL A 228 -16.93 6.61 -10.33
C VAL A 228 -18.16 7.39 -9.86
N GLU A 229 -18.54 8.42 -10.61
CA GLU A 229 -19.65 9.31 -10.32
C GLU A 229 -20.99 8.57 -10.39
N GLU A 230 -21.16 7.71 -11.38
CA GLU A 230 -22.33 6.86 -11.58
C GLU A 230 -22.46 5.77 -10.52
N LEU A 231 -21.35 5.13 -10.17
CA LEU A 231 -21.32 4.14 -9.09
C LEU A 231 -21.74 4.78 -7.76
N LYS A 232 -21.22 5.97 -7.46
CA LYS A 232 -21.57 6.76 -6.26
C LYS A 232 -23.06 7.14 -6.24
N ALA A 233 -23.59 7.59 -7.38
CA ALA A 233 -25.00 7.94 -7.50
C ALA A 233 -25.91 6.71 -7.33
N GLY A 234 -25.53 5.59 -7.93
CA GLY A 234 -26.22 4.30 -7.86
C GLY A 234 -26.35 3.75 -6.44
N PHE A 235 -25.25 3.70 -5.69
CA PHE A 235 -25.26 3.17 -4.31
C PHE A 235 -26.05 4.03 -3.31
N LYS A 236 -26.13 5.34 -3.55
CA LYS A 236 -26.96 6.24 -2.72
C LYS A 236 -28.46 5.96 -2.88
N ASN A 237 -28.88 5.47 -4.05
CA ASN A 237 -30.28 5.16 -4.37
C ASN A 237 -30.70 3.74 -3.96
N TYR A 238 -29.76 2.79 -3.82
CA TYR A 238 -30.03 1.39 -3.51
C TYR A 238 -30.08 1.05 -2.00
N GLY A 239 -30.08 2.07 -1.12
CA GLY A 239 -30.37 1.89 0.31
C GLY A 239 -29.21 1.34 1.15
N SER A 240 -28.05 1.06 0.55
CA SER A 240 -26.82 0.74 1.28
C SER A 240 -26.16 2.01 1.81
N GLN A 241 -25.91 2.10 3.13
CA GLN A 241 -25.08 3.14 3.74
C GLN A 241 -23.58 2.91 3.45
N LEU A 242 -23.22 2.56 2.22
CA LEU A 242 -21.82 2.52 1.84
C LEU A 242 -21.34 3.95 1.71
N ALA A 243 -20.38 4.32 2.54
CA ALA A 243 -19.81 5.66 2.51
C ALA A 243 -19.06 5.85 1.18
N GLU A 244 -19.08 7.07 0.63
CA GLU A 244 -18.38 7.44 -0.62
C GLU A 244 -16.93 6.87 -0.76
N PRO A 245 -16.12 6.74 0.31
CA PRO A 245 -14.81 6.13 0.23
C PRO A 245 -14.81 4.61 -0.03
N GLU A 246 -15.86 3.89 0.37
CA GLU A 246 -15.98 2.44 0.20
C GLU A 246 -16.28 2.09 -1.26
N VAL A 247 -17.10 2.92 -1.93
CA VAL A 247 -17.39 2.82 -3.37
C VAL A 247 -16.12 3.07 -4.19
N GLN A 248 -15.34 4.11 -3.84
CA GLN A 248 -14.06 4.40 -4.49
C GLN A 248 -13.04 3.26 -4.34
N MET A 249 -12.99 2.64 -3.15
CA MET A 249 -12.09 1.51 -2.86
C MET A 249 -12.40 0.26 -3.68
N LEU A 250 -13.67 0.03 -4.01
CA LEU A 250 -14.09 -1.12 -4.82
C LEU A 250 -13.71 -0.94 -6.28
N ILE A 251 -13.84 0.29 -6.80
CA ILE A 251 -13.43 0.64 -8.16
C ILE A 251 -11.94 0.37 -8.35
N GLU A 252 -11.11 0.91 -7.45
CA GLU A 252 -9.64 0.77 -7.50
C GLU A 252 -9.16 -0.68 -7.27
N ALA A 253 -9.99 -1.53 -6.67
CA ALA A 253 -9.65 -2.93 -6.44
C ALA A 253 -9.84 -3.80 -7.68
N VAL A 254 -10.68 -3.37 -8.62
CA VAL A 254 -11.12 -4.17 -9.75
C VAL A 254 -10.72 -3.57 -11.09
N ASP A 255 -10.55 -2.24 -11.16
CA ASP A 255 -9.96 -1.52 -12.30
C ASP A 255 -8.50 -1.94 -12.50
N ALA A 256 -8.30 -3.01 -13.28
CA ALA A 256 -6.99 -3.60 -13.53
C ALA A 256 -6.17 -2.78 -14.55
N ASN A 257 -6.82 -1.86 -15.25
CA ASN A 257 -6.28 -1.09 -16.35
C ASN A 257 -6.01 0.39 -15.99
N GLY A 258 -6.43 0.82 -14.79
CA GLY A 258 -6.18 2.14 -14.21
C GLY A 258 -6.91 3.27 -14.93
N LYS A 259 -8.05 2.98 -15.57
CA LYS A 259 -8.83 3.98 -16.33
C LYS A 259 -9.75 4.81 -15.45
N GLY A 260 -10.03 4.39 -14.22
CA GLY A 260 -10.99 5.03 -13.32
C GLY A 260 -12.45 4.74 -13.69
N THR A 261 -12.71 3.70 -14.47
CA THR A 261 -14.03 3.29 -14.97
C THR A 261 -14.15 1.78 -14.90
N LEU A 262 -15.32 1.24 -14.56
CA LEU A 262 -15.54 -0.20 -14.49
C LEU A 262 -16.25 -0.71 -15.74
N ASP A 263 -15.66 -1.68 -16.42
CA ASP A 263 -16.41 -2.47 -17.41
C ASP A 263 -17.38 -3.46 -16.72
N TYR A 264 -18.23 -4.12 -17.50
CA TYR A 264 -19.22 -5.06 -16.97
C TYR A 264 -18.60 -6.20 -16.14
N GLY A 265 -17.45 -6.73 -16.56
CA GLY A 265 -16.76 -7.81 -15.83
C GLY A 265 -16.14 -7.30 -14.52
N GLU A 266 -15.63 -6.08 -14.53
CA GLU A 266 -15.10 -5.41 -13.35
C GLU A 266 -16.24 -5.04 -12.37
N PHE A 267 -17.36 -4.53 -12.84
CA PHE A 267 -18.53 -4.26 -12.02
C PHE A 267 -19.15 -5.53 -11.41
N LEU A 268 -19.16 -6.64 -12.17
CA LEU A 268 -19.63 -7.93 -11.69
C LEU A 268 -18.76 -8.43 -10.53
N ALA A 269 -17.43 -8.34 -10.65
CA ALA A 269 -16.51 -8.70 -9.59
C ALA A 269 -16.63 -7.78 -8.35
N VAL A 270 -16.90 -6.49 -8.53
CA VAL A 270 -17.23 -5.55 -7.42
C VAL A 270 -18.53 -5.94 -6.73
N SER A 271 -19.58 -6.21 -7.49
CA SER A 271 -20.91 -6.57 -6.98
C SER A 271 -20.86 -7.87 -6.18
N LEU A 272 -20.12 -8.86 -6.69
CA LEU A 272 -19.82 -10.10 -5.98
C LEU A 272 -19.02 -9.86 -4.71
N HIS A 273 -18.03 -8.97 -4.75
CA HIS A 273 -17.23 -8.64 -3.58
C HIS A 273 -18.06 -7.96 -2.48
N LEU A 274 -19.05 -7.15 -2.85
CA LEU A 274 -19.99 -6.54 -1.91
C LEU A 274 -20.98 -7.54 -1.33
N GLN A 275 -21.45 -8.51 -2.14
CA GLN A 275 -22.29 -9.60 -1.67
C GLN A 275 -21.55 -10.65 -0.81
N ARG A 276 -20.20 -10.58 -0.71
CA ARG A 276 -19.36 -11.46 0.16
C ARG A 276 -19.74 -11.45 1.63
N MET A 277 -20.50 -10.47 2.10
CA MET A 277 -20.95 -10.48 3.50
C MET A 277 -22.07 -11.50 3.76
N ALA A 278 -22.57 -12.22 2.74
CA ALA A 278 -23.75 -13.09 2.89
C ALA A 278 -23.63 -14.56 2.40
N ASN A 279 -22.78 -14.93 1.42
CA ASN A 279 -22.86 -16.28 0.80
C ASN A 279 -21.54 -17.08 0.75
N ASP A 280 -21.45 -18.14 1.57
CA ASP A 280 -20.38 -19.17 1.59
C ASP A 280 -20.39 -20.07 0.33
N GLU A 281 -21.53 -20.15 -0.36
CA GLU A 281 -21.74 -21.05 -1.52
C GLU A 281 -20.85 -20.68 -2.72
N HIS A 282 -20.68 -19.39 -3.01
CA HIS A 282 -19.86 -18.95 -4.13
C HIS A 282 -18.37 -19.23 -3.93
N LEU A 283 -17.88 -19.14 -2.69
CA LEU A 283 -16.51 -19.51 -2.36
C LEU A 283 -16.28 -21.01 -2.56
N ARG A 284 -17.28 -21.85 -2.26
CA ARG A 284 -17.22 -23.30 -2.51
C ARG A 284 -17.17 -23.65 -3.99
N LYS A 285 -17.97 -22.96 -4.82
CA LYS A 285 -17.93 -23.13 -6.28
C LYS A 285 -16.58 -22.71 -6.86
N ALA A 286 -16.03 -21.60 -6.39
CA ALA A 286 -14.68 -21.16 -6.78
C ALA A 286 -13.61 -22.16 -6.38
N PHE A 287 -13.68 -22.67 -5.16
CA PHE A 287 -12.76 -23.68 -4.65
C PHE A 287 -12.79 -24.94 -5.51
N SER A 288 -13.99 -25.42 -5.85
CA SER A 288 -14.21 -26.61 -6.69
C SER A 288 -13.73 -26.46 -8.14
N TYR A 289 -13.49 -25.23 -8.61
CA TYR A 289 -12.85 -25.00 -9.91
C TYR A 289 -11.34 -25.21 -9.86
N PHE A 290 -10.72 -24.85 -8.74
CA PHE A 290 -9.28 -25.03 -8.53
C PHE A 290 -8.96 -26.47 -8.10
N ASP A 291 -9.81 -27.10 -7.29
CA ASP A 291 -9.76 -28.52 -6.91
C ASP A 291 -10.36 -29.37 -8.05
N LYS A 292 -9.52 -29.77 -9.01
CA LYS A 292 -9.95 -30.45 -10.24
C LYS A 292 -10.30 -31.91 -9.99
N ASP A 293 -9.57 -32.56 -9.08
CA ASP A 293 -9.77 -33.97 -8.75
C ASP A 293 -10.86 -34.19 -7.69
N GLY A 294 -11.34 -33.11 -7.05
CA GLY A 294 -12.42 -33.11 -6.07
C GLY A 294 -12.00 -33.72 -4.73
N ASN A 295 -10.70 -33.71 -4.41
CA ASN A 295 -10.17 -34.31 -3.20
C ASN A 295 -10.40 -33.44 -1.94
N GLY A 296 -10.94 -32.23 -2.11
CA GLY A 296 -11.21 -31.28 -1.04
C GLY A 296 -10.05 -30.33 -0.74
N PHE A 297 -8.99 -30.37 -1.54
CA PHE A 297 -7.78 -29.56 -1.43
C PHE A 297 -7.35 -29.07 -2.81
N ILE A 298 -6.81 -27.85 -2.87
CA ILE A 298 -6.15 -27.37 -4.10
C ILE A 298 -4.69 -27.82 -4.03
N GLU A 299 -4.27 -28.65 -4.98
CA GLU A 299 -2.89 -29.14 -5.08
C GLU A 299 -2.00 -28.22 -5.97
N PRO A 300 -0.66 -28.28 -5.83
CA PRO A 300 0.25 -27.39 -6.56
C PRO A 300 0.12 -27.44 -8.08
N ASP A 301 -0.15 -28.62 -8.62
CA ASP A 301 -0.32 -28.83 -10.05
C ASP A 301 -1.63 -28.22 -10.56
N GLU A 302 -2.71 -28.31 -9.79
CA GLU A 302 -4.02 -27.78 -10.15
C GLU A 302 -4.02 -26.24 -10.13
N LEU A 303 -3.39 -25.66 -9.10
CA LEU A 303 -3.19 -24.22 -9.02
C LEU A 303 -2.36 -23.70 -10.18
N ARG A 304 -1.28 -24.41 -10.54
CA ARG A 304 -0.42 -24.05 -11.67
C ARG A 304 -1.23 -24.02 -12.97
N ASP A 305 -1.99 -25.08 -13.23
CA ASP A 305 -2.79 -25.17 -14.46
C ASP A 305 -3.82 -24.05 -14.55
N ALA A 306 -4.53 -23.76 -13.45
CA ALA A 306 -5.53 -22.69 -13.42
C ALA A 306 -4.93 -21.29 -13.67
N LEU A 307 -3.65 -21.09 -13.33
CA LEU A 307 -2.93 -19.83 -13.56
C LEU A 307 -2.25 -19.76 -14.93
N MET A 308 -2.01 -20.89 -15.61
CA MET A 308 -1.39 -20.95 -16.94
C MET A 308 -2.33 -20.48 -18.06
N GLU A 309 -3.65 -20.64 -17.90
CA GLU A 309 -4.65 -20.17 -18.89
C GLU A 309 -4.60 -18.64 -19.13
N ASP A 310 -4.03 -17.85 -18.22
CA ASP A 310 -3.88 -16.38 -18.34
C ASP A 310 -2.57 -15.95 -19.06
N GLY A 311 -1.81 -16.88 -19.65
CA GLY A 311 -0.78 -16.58 -20.66
C GLY A 311 0.64 -16.25 -20.16
N ALA A 312 1.15 -16.91 -19.12
CA ALA A 312 2.52 -16.69 -18.62
C ALA A 312 3.39 -17.97 -18.60
N ASP A 313 4.64 -17.83 -19.03
CA ASP A 313 5.59 -18.91 -19.39
C ASP A 313 6.53 -19.35 -18.23
N ASP A 314 6.29 -18.94 -16.98
CA ASP A 314 7.16 -19.25 -15.83
C ASP A 314 6.33 -19.43 -14.54
N CYS A 315 5.59 -20.54 -14.45
CA CYS A 315 4.60 -20.80 -13.38
C CYS A 315 5.05 -21.84 -12.33
N THR A 316 6.12 -22.62 -12.56
CA THR A 316 6.50 -23.70 -11.64
C THR A 316 6.98 -23.19 -10.28
N ASN A 317 7.65 -22.03 -10.24
CA ASN A 317 8.06 -21.39 -8.99
C ASN A 317 6.93 -20.61 -8.31
N VAL A 318 5.83 -20.33 -9.02
CA VAL A 318 4.74 -19.43 -8.59
C VAL A 318 3.72 -20.14 -7.71
N ALA A 319 3.35 -21.38 -8.04
CA ALA A 319 2.44 -22.17 -7.22
C ALA A 319 3.06 -22.39 -5.82
N ASN A 320 4.29 -22.89 -5.76
CA ASN A 320 5.01 -23.14 -4.50
C ASN A 320 5.06 -21.92 -3.56
N ASP A 321 5.21 -20.72 -4.10
CA ASP A 321 5.22 -19.47 -3.32
C ASP A 321 3.84 -19.09 -2.75
N ILE A 322 2.74 -19.49 -3.40
CA ILE A 322 1.36 -19.30 -2.90
C ILE A 322 1.09 -20.27 -1.75
N PHE A 323 1.51 -21.53 -1.88
CA PHE A 323 1.37 -22.53 -0.81
C PHE A 323 2.04 -22.05 0.46
N GLN A 324 3.30 -21.58 0.41
CA GLN A 324 4.00 -21.12 1.62
C GLN A 324 3.29 -20.03 2.45
N GLU A 325 2.36 -19.27 1.88
CA GLU A 325 1.59 -18.22 2.57
C GLU A 325 0.15 -18.61 2.91
N VAL A 326 -0.49 -19.48 2.12
CA VAL A 326 -1.90 -19.89 2.30
C VAL A 326 -2.01 -21.19 3.08
N ASP A 327 -1.06 -22.10 2.88
CA ASP A 327 -0.92 -23.36 3.60
C ASP A 327 -0.37 -23.08 5.01
N THR A 328 -1.30 -22.88 5.94
CA THR A 328 -1.04 -22.51 7.33
C THR A 328 -0.59 -23.69 8.17
N ASP A 329 -1.08 -24.89 7.85
CA ASP A 329 -0.73 -26.13 8.54
C ASP A 329 0.47 -26.87 7.92
N LYS A 330 0.93 -26.40 6.76
CA LYS A 330 2.11 -26.85 6.00
C LYS A 330 1.97 -28.28 5.50
N ASP A 331 0.76 -28.68 5.13
CA ASP A 331 0.48 -30.01 4.59
C ASP A 331 0.83 -30.14 3.09
N GLY A 332 1.21 -29.05 2.44
CA GLY A 332 1.58 -28.97 1.04
C GLY A 332 0.38 -28.80 0.10
N ARG A 333 -0.81 -28.56 0.65
CA ARG A 333 -2.09 -28.39 -0.04
C ARG A 333 -2.79 -27.12 0.47
N ILE A 334 -3.88 -26.70 -0.17
CA ILE A 334 -4.71 -25.59 0.33
C ILE A 334 -6.10 -26.12 0.60
N SER A 335 -6.49 -26.14 1.86
CA SER A 335 -7.84 -26.53 2.28
C SER A 335 -8.88 -25.46 1.93
N TYR A 336 -10.17 -25.83 1.95
CA TYR A 336 -11.25 -24.86 1.78
C TYR A 336 -11.17 -23.73 2.81
N ASP A 337 -10.86 -24.05 4.07
CA ASP A 337 -10.80 -23.06 5.13
C ASP A 337 -9.63 -22.10 4.95
N GLU A 338 -8.50 -22.56 4.43
CA GLU A 338 -7.35 -21.72 4.08
C GLU A 338 -7.61 -20.89 2.83
N PHE A 339 -8.26 -21.45 1.81
CA PHE A 339 -8.71 -20.71 0.64
C PHE A 339 -9.74 -19.65 1.01
N ALA A 340 -10.72 -20.01 1.83
CA ALA A 340 -11.77 -19.11 2.32
C ALA A 340 -11.16 -18.06 3.24
N ALA A 341 -10.22 -18.43 4.11
CA ALA A 341 -9.44 -17.50 4.92
C ALA A 341 -8.69 -16.56 3.99
N MET A 342 -7.85 -17.04 3.07
CA MET A 342 -7.15 -16.21 2.08
C MET A 342 -8.12 -15.30 1.31
N MET A 343 -9.30 -15.78 0.92
CA MET A 343 -10.31 -14.94 0.27
C MET A 343 -10.84 -13.88 1.22
N LYS A 344 -11.16 -14.21 2.48
CA LYS A 344 -11.76 -13.38 3.55
C LYS A 344 -10.74 -12.40 4.19
N THR A 345 -9.57 -12.88 4.60
CA THR A 345 -8.39 -12.09 5.01
C THR A 345 -7.75 -11.47 3.77
N GLY A 346 -8.11 -10.22 3.52
CA GLY A 346 -7.60 -9.44 2.41
C GLY A 346 -6.11 -9.12 2.56
N THR A 347 -5.17 -10.06 2.35
CA THR A 347 -3.72 -9.78 2.18
C THR A 347 -3.18 -8.77 3.19
N ASP A 348 -3.00 -9.28 4.41
CA ASP A 348 -3.04 -8.63 5.73
C ASP A 348 -1.88 -7.67 6.07
N TRP A 349 -1.58 -6.70 5.19
CA TRP A 349 -1.14 -5.35 5.58
C TRP A 349 -0.94 -4.45 4.36
N ARG A 350 -0.56 -5.04 3.23
CA ARG A 350 -0.27 -4.31 1.98
C ARG A 350 -1.55 -3.83 1.27
N LYS A 351 -2.70 -4.50 1.48
CA LYS A 351 -4.04 -3.95 1.15
C LYS A 351 -4.67 -3.17 2.29
N ALA A 352 -4.31 -3.42 3.55
CA ALA A 352 -4.77 -2.60 4.66
C ALA A 352 -4.44 -1.11 4.43
N SER A 353 -3.33 -0.82 3.72
CA SER A 353 -2.96 0.54 3.31
C SER A 353 -4.02 1.23 2.46
N ARG A 354 -4.76 0.43 1.68
CA ARG A 354 -5.86 0.85 0.80
C ARG A 354 -7.22 0.74 1.49
N HIS A 355 -7.37 -0.18 2.45
CA HIS A 355 -8.57 -0.28 3.31
C HIS A 355 -8.73 0.88 4.29
N TYR A 356 -7.62 1.53 4.61
CA TYR A 356 -7.59 2.72 5.44
C TYR A 356 -7.92 3.95 4.62
N SER A 357 -9.21 4.20 4.42
CA SER A 357 -9.63 5.39 3.70
C SER A 357 -9.10 6.64 4.41
N ARG A 358 -8.67 7.63 3.63
CA ARG A 358 -8.27 8.96 4.13
C ARG A 358 -9.31 9.52 5.10
N GLY A 359 -10.59 9.22 4.86
CA GLY A 359 -11.72 9.57 5.72
C GLY A 359 -11.67 8.91 7.11
N ARG A 360 -11.34 7.62 7.22
CA ARG A 360 -11.22 6.95 8.52
C ARG A 360 -10.02 7.42 9.31
N PHE A 361 -8.84 7.60 8.68
CA PHE A 361 -7.67 8.17 9.37
C PHE A 361 -7.87 9.64 9.75
N ASN A 362 -8.63 10.40 8.96
CA ASN A 362 -9.05 11.75 9.31
C ASN A 362 -9.91 11.76 10.58
N SER A 363 -10.92 10.88 10.65
CA SER A 363 -11.79 10.70 11.83
C SER A 363 -11.01 10.18 13.05
N LEU A 364 -10.10 9.23 12.84
CA LEU A 364 -9.23 8.66 13.87
C LEU A 364 -8.27 9.71 14.43
N SER A 365 -7.61 10.50 13.58
CA SER A 365 -6.75 11.62 14.00
C SER A 365 -7.53 12.62 14.85
N ILE A 366 -8.77 12.96 14.47
CA ILE A 366 -9.64 13.85 15.27
C ILE A 366 -9.98 13.21 16.62
N LYS A 367 -10.27 11.91 16.66
CA LYS A 367 -10.54 11.18 17.90
C LYS A 367 -9.31 11.18 18.83
N LEU A 368 -8.13 10.86 18.29
CA LEU A 368 -6.85 10.84 19.02
C LEU A 368 -6.43 12.24 19.52
N MET A 369 -6.83 13.31 18.83
CA MET A 369 -6.66 14.68 19.33
C MET A 369 -7.58 14.97 20.52
N LYS A 370 -8.85 14.55 20.42
CA LYS A 370 -9.88 14.82 21.44
C LYS A 370 -9.65 14.03 22.74
N ASP A 371 -9.16 12.81 22.64
CA ASP A 371 -8.88 11.96 23.80
C ASP A 371 -7.48 12.17 24.41
N GLY A 372 -6.66 13.06 23.83
CA GLY A 372 -5.33 13.41 24.31
C GLY A 372 -4.23 12.39 23.96
N SER A 373 -4.55 11.31 23.24
CA SER A 373 -3.62 10.21 22.94
C SER A 373 -2.43 10.62 22.06
N LEU A 374 -2.52 11.74 21.33
CA LEU A 374 -1.40 12.26 20.54
C LEU A 374 -0.24 12.82 21.38
N ASN A 375 -0.46 13.08 22.68
CA ASN A 375 0.54 13.63 23.60
C ASN A 375 1.36 12.57 24.35
N LEU A 376 1.03 11.28 24.17
CA LEU A 376 1.65 10.14 24.89
C LEU A 376 3.16 9.91 24.57
N GLY A 377 3.78 10.74 23.73
CA GLY A 377 5.21 10.67 23.41
C GLY A 377 6.06 11.80 24.01
N ASN A 378 5.49 12.65 24.87
CA ASN A 378 6.19 13.77 25.52
C ASN A 378 6.43 13.57 27.03
N GLU A 379 6.17 12.38 27.57
CA GLU A 379 6.49 12.00 28.96
C GLU A 379 7.68 11.04 29.02
#